data_AF-A0A2P2P518-F1
#
_entry.id   AF-A0A2P2P518-F1
#
_cell.length_a   1.000
_cell.length_b   1.000
_cell.length_c   1.000
_cell.angle_alpha   90.00
_cell.angle_beta   90.00
_cell.angle_gamma   90.00
#
_symmetry.space_group_name_H-M   'P 1'
#
loop_
_entity.id
_entity.type
_entity.pdbx_description
1 polymer ?
#
loop_
_entity_poly.entity_id
_entity_poly.type
_entity_poly.pdbx_seq_one_letter_code
_entity_poly.pdbx_strand_id
1 'polypeptide(L)'
;MVIYRHINILLLYRGRNYDPKNRPVIPLMLWKPFAPIYPRLVKNVVDGLTFEETKDMRNGGLHSPALMKLTRNGVYVNVVERVREAFASEQVVRLDCTHVGASDCKKIGVKLRDLVPCVPILFKNEQIILWRGKRDKEHDSSATLI
;
A
#
# COMPACT_ATOMS: atom_id res chain seq x y z
N MET A 1 39.83 -17.71 24.19
CA MET A 1 38.40 -17.50 23.93
C MET A 1 38.26 -17.23 22.45
N VAL A 2 37.75 -18.20 21.69
CA VAL A 2 37.39 -18.02 20.28
C VAL A 2 35.90 -18.34 20.20
N ILE A 3 35.09 -17.35 19.80
CA ILE A 3 33.65 -17.52 19.56
C ILE A 3 33.49 -17.78 18.07
N TYR A 4 33.12 -18.99 17.69
CA TYR A 4 32.78 -19.29 16.30
C TYR A 4 31.27 -19.13 16.13
N ARG A 5 30.87 -18.23 15.22
CA ARG A 5 29.48 -17.97 14.89
C ARG A 5 29.28 -18.21 13.40
N HIS A 6 28.47 -19.22 13.06
CA HIS A 6 28.06 -19.48 11.67
C HIS A 6 26.55 -19.67 11.61
N ILE A 7 25.86 -18.76 10.90
CA ILE A 7 24.39 -18.71 10.74
C ILE A 7 23.69 -18.80 12.12
N ASN A 8 23.06 -19.94 12.45
CA ASN A 8 22.28 -20.17 13.66
C ASN A 8 23.05 -20.95 14.73
N ILE A 9 24.31 -21.31 14.46
CA ILE A 9 25.12 -22.12 15.35
C ILE A 9 26.16 -21.23 16.02
N LEU A 10 26.12 -21.21 17.36
CA LEU A 10 27.11 -20.59 18.20
C LEU A 10 27.93 -21.69 18.89
N LEU A 11 29.19 -21.86 18.50
CA LEU A 11 30.12 -22.74 19.24
C LEU A 11 30.89 -21.92 20.27
N LEU A 12 30.61 -22.19 21.54
CA LEU A 12 31.29 -21.57 22.67
C LEU A 12 32.28 -22.56 23.29
N TYR A 13 33.56 -22.45 22.95
CA TYR A 13 34.61 -23.19 23.65
C TYR A 13 34.96 -22.50 24.97
N ARG A 14 34.41 -22.99 26.08
CA ARG A 14 34.84 -22.60 27.44
C ARG A 14 35.97 -23.51 27.89
N GLY A 15 37.09 -22.93 28.30
CA GLY A 15 38.36 -23.63 28.59
C GLY A 15 38.29 -24.61 29.78
N ARG A 16 39.45 -25.03 30.28
CA ARG A 16 39.62 -26.13 31.27
C ARG A 16 38.90 -25.96 32.62
N ASN A 17 38.33 -24.79 32.90
CA ASN A 17 37.60 -24.48 34.14
C ASN A 17 36.07 -24.40 33.93
N TYR A 18 35.56 -25.08 32.90
CA TYR A 18 34.13 -25.17 32.63
C TYR A 18 33.49 -26.22 33.55
N ASP A 19 32.57 -25.80 34.41
CA ASP A 19 31.72 -26.70 35.19
C ASP A 19 30.44 -27.04 34.40
N PRO A 20 30.27 -28.28 33.91
CA PRO A 20 29.09 -28.68 33.17
C PRO A 20 27.79 -28.59 33.98
N LYS A 21 27.88 -28.65 35.32
CA LYS A 21 26.71 -28.62 36.23
C LYS A 21 26.16 -27.21 36.39
N ASN A 22 27.04 -26.19 36.38
CA ASN A 22 26.69 -24.77 36.50
C ASN A 22 26.58 -24.04 35.15
N ARG A 23 26.41 -24.79 34.05
CA ARG A 23 26.27 -24.17 32.73
C ARG A 23 24.98 -23.35 32.65
N PRO A 24 25.01 -22.09 32.17
CA PRO A 24 23.79 -21.37 31.88
C PRO A 24 23.03 -22.08 30.76
N VAL A 25 21.78 -22.48 31.02
CA VAL A 25 20.88 -23.03 30.00
C VAL A 25 20.37 -21.85 29.18
N ILE A 26 21.01 -21.58 28.05
CA ILE A 26 20.50 -20.62 27.08
C ILE A 26 19.37 -21.34 26.34
N PRO A 27 18.10 -20.92 26.50
CA PRO A 27 17.03 -21.50 25.72
C PRO A 27 17.35 -21.29 24.22
N LEU A 28 17.13 -22.31 23.39
CA LEU A 28 17.17 -22.17 21.94
C LEU A 28 16.06 -21.20 21.54
N MET A 29 16.38 -19.90 21.58
CA MET A 29 15.44 -18.86 21.21
C MET A 29 15.27 -18.95 19.69
N LEU A 30 14.23 -19.66 19.25
CA LEU A 30 13.61 -19.51 17.92
C LEU A 30 12.92 -18.14 17.80
N TRP A 31 13.57 -17.07 18.25
CA TRP A 31 12.98 -15.74 18.24
C TRP A 31 13.05 -15.19 16.81
N LYS A 32 12.11 -15.61 15.98
CA LYS A 32 11.77 -14.90 14.76
C LYS A 32 10.65 -13.93 15.15
N PRO A 33 10.86 -12.60 15.04
CA PRO A 33 9.77 -11.66 15.28
C PRO A 33 8.62 -12.05 14.36
N PHE A 34 7.38 -11.88 14.84
CA PHE A 34 6.22 -12.06 13.99
C PHE A 34 6.40 -11.22 12.72
N ALA A 35 6.14 -11.82 11.56
CA ALA A 35 6.21 -11.09 10.31
C ALA A 35 5.29 -9.86 10.42
N PRO A 36 5.73 -8.68 9.97
CA PRO A 36 4.91 -7.48 10.04
C PRO A 36 3.60 -7.71 9.29
N ILE A 37 2.48 -7.40 9.93
CA ILE A 37 1.15 -7.49 9.33
C ILE A 37 0.91 -6.18 8.58
N TYR A 38 1.03 -6.22 7.26
CA TYR A 38 0.75 -5.05 6.42
C TYR A 38 -0.76 -4.86 6.23
N PRO A 39 -1.28 -3.63 6.38
CA PRO A 39 -2.68 -3.35 6.10
C PRO A 39 -3.00 -3.58 4.62
N ARG A 40 -4.26 -3.91 4.32
CA ARG A 40 -4.73 -4.09 2.94
C ARG A 40 -4.64 -2.75 2.19
N LEU A 41 -4.22 -2.82 0.94
CA LEU A 41 -4.09 -1.64 0.07
C LEU A 41 -5.42 -0.91 -0.16
N VAL A 42 -6.50 -1.68 -0.25
CA VAL A 42 -7.87 -1.20 -0.43
C VAL A 42 -8.70 -1.76 0.71
N LYS A 43 -9.43 -0.87 1.38
CA LYS A 43 -10.38 -1.22 2.43
C LYS A 43 -11.66 -1.78 1.82
N ASN A 44 -12.37 -2.66 2.54
CA ASN A 44 -13.65 -3.20 2.09
C ASN A 44 -14.70 -2.08 1.92
N VAL A 45 -14.76 -1.19 2.92
CA VAL A 45 -15.52 0.05 2.92
C VAL A 45 -14.51 1.19 2.97
N VAL A 46 -14.67 2.16 2.08
CA VAL A 46 -13.78 3.31 2.02
C VAL A 46 -14.23 4.31 3.07
N ASP A 47 -13.28 4.98 3.72
CA ASP A 47 -13.60 5.96 4.76
C ASP A 47 -14.50 7.06 4.16
N GLY A 48 -15.63 7.36 4.82
CA GLY A 48 -16.60 8.37 4.37
C GLY A 48 -17.73 7.87 3.44
N LEU A 49 -17.74 6.58 3.09
CA LEU A 49 -18.84 5.92 2.35
C LEU A 49 -19.45 4.79 3.17
N THR A 50 -20.71 4.47 2.90
CA THR A 50 -21.35 3.24 3.35
C THR A 50 -20.92 2.04 2.48
N PHE A 51 -21.25 0.83 2.92
CA PHE A 51 -20.94 -0.39 2.17
C PHE A 51 -21.63 -0.43 0.80
N GLU A 52 -22.90 -0.01 0.74
CA GLU A 52 -23.70 0.02 -0.48
C GLU A 52 -23.15 1.03 -1.48
N GLU A 53 -22.90 2.27 -1.05
CA GLU A 53 -22.29 3.29 -1.90
C GLU A 53 -20.91 2.86 -2.41
N THR A 54 -20.09 2.23 -1.56
CA THR A 54 -18.77 1.72 -2.00
C THR A 54 -18.92 0.67 -3.12
N LYS A 55 -19.94 -0.20 -3.02
CA LYS A 55 -20.23 -1.21 -4.04
C LYS A 55 -20.70 -0.55 -5.34
N ASP A 56 -21.56 0.46 -5.25
CA ASP A 56 -22.06 1.21 -6.40
C ASP A 56 -20.94 1.98 -7.09
N MET A 57 -20.04 2.62 -6.34
CA MET A 57 -18.88 3.33 -6.90
C MET A 57 -17.91 2.38 -7.60
N ARG A 58 -17.71 1.17 -7.05
CA ARG A 58 -16.89 0.13 -7.70
C ARG A 58 -17.53 -0.34 -9.00
N ASN A 59 -18.83 -0.62 -9.00
CA ASN A 59 -19.55 -1.07 -10.20
C ASN A 59 -19.61 0.05 -11.26
N GLY A 60 -19.98 1.26 -10.86
CA GLY A 60 -20.01 2.43 -11.73
C GLY A 60 -18.65 2.71 -12.35
N GLY A 61 -17.57 2.62 -11.57
CA GLY A 61 -16.20 2.77 -12.07
C GLY A 61 -15.76 1.64 -13.01
N LEU A 62 -16.25 0.41 -12.86
CA LEU A 62 -15.96 -0.69 -13.79
C LEU A 62 -16.63 -0.46 -15.15
N HIS A 63 -17.83 0.12 -15.15
CA HIS A 63 -18.60 0.40 -16.35
C HIS A 63 -18.29 1.75 -17.00
N SER A 64 -17.60 2.67 -16.31
CA SER A 64 -17.21 3.96 -16.86
C SER A 64 -16.11 3.83 -17.93
N PRO A 65 -16.04 4.72 -18.92
CA PRO A 65 -14.94 4.72 -19.89
C PRO A 65 -13.59 4.92 -19.17
N ALA A 66 -12.53 4.30 -19.70
CA ALA A 66 -11.19 4.50 -19.15
C ALA A 66 -10.70 5.90 -19.50
N LEU A 67 -10.24 6.66 -18.51
CA LEU A 67 -9.69 8.01 -18.70
C LEU A 67 -8.47 7.99 -19.62
N MET A 68 -7.58 7.01 -19.39
CA MET A 68 -6.42 6.75 -20.21
C MET A 68 -5.88 5.35 -19.99
N LYS A 69 -5.06 4.91 -20.95
CA LYS A 69 -4.35 3.63 -20.92
C LYS A 69 -2.88 3.83 -20.57
N LEU A 70 -2.41 3.05 -19.61
CA LEU A 70 -1.04 3.02 -19.14
C LEU A 70 -0.33 1.78 -19.70
N THR A 71 0.91 1.95 -20.12
CA THR A 71 1.77 0.89 -20.67
C THR A 71 3.08 0.82 -19.88
N ARG A 72 3.75 -0.34 -19.86
CA ARG A 72 4.96 -0.59 -19.05
C ARG A 72 6.10 0.41 -19.28
N ASN A 73 6.28 0.85 -20.52
CA ASN A 73 7.29 1.81 -20.93
C ASN A 73 6.67 3.18 -21.31
N GLY A 74 5.46 3.44 -20.82
CA GLY A 74 4.73 4.66 -21.11
C GLY A 74 5.30 5.86 -20.37
N VAL A 75 5.05 7.05 -20.92
CA VAL A 75 5.35 8.32 -20.25
C VAL A 75 4.20 8.67 -19.32
N TYR A 76 4.45 8.72 -18.01
CA TYR A 76 3.43 8.98 -16.98
C TYR A 76 3.24 10.46 -16.60
N VAL A 77 3.87 11.37 -17.34
CA VAL A 77 3.97 12.80 -16.97
C VAL A 77 2.59 13.44 -16.79
N ASN A 78 1.65 13.17 -17.70
CA ASN A 78 0.33 13.83 -17.67
C ASN A 78 -0.72 13.06 -16.86
N VAL A 79 -0.38 11.91 -16.26
CA VAL A 79 -1.38 11.08 -15.56
C VAL A 79 -1.97 11.84 -14.37
N VAL A 80 -1.12 12.51 -13.59
CA VAL A 80 -1.55 13.29 -12.41
C VAL A 80 -2.48 14.43 -12.80
N GLU A 81 -2.11 15.19 -13.82
CA GLU A 81 -2.89 16.32 -14.32
C GLU A 81 -4.25 15.87 -14.87
N ARG A 82 -4.26 14.85 -15.74
CA ARG A 82 -5.52 14.32 -16.29
C ARG A 82 -6.44 13.74 -15.23
N VAL A 83 -5.90 13.09 -14.20
CA VAL A 83 -6.70 12.59 -13.08
C VAL A 83 -7.28 13.74 -12.26
N ARG A 84 -6.52 14.83 -12.03
CA ARG A 84 -7.03 16.04 -11.35
C ARG A 84 -8.15 16.71 -12.14
N GLU A 85 -7.97 16.86 -13.44
CA GLU A 85 -8.99 17.42 -14.35
C GLU A 85 -10.26 16.56 -14.36
N ALA A 86 -10.12 15.24 -14.51
CA ALA A 86 -11.25 14.31 -14.50
C ALA A 86 -12.02 14.39 -13.18
N PHE A 87 -11.33 14.60 -12.06
CA PHE A 87 -11.96 14.77 -10.75
C PHE A 87 -12.70 16.10 -10.55
N ALA A 88 -12.61 17.04 -11.50
CA ALA A 88 -13.45 18.24 -11.47
C ALA A 88 -14.90 17.91 -11.87
N SER A 89 -15.09 17.07 -12.88
CA SER A 89 -16.40 16.66 -13.43
C SER A 89 -16.90 15.34 -12.83
N GLU A 90 -16.03 14.34 -12.72
CA GLU A 90 -16.38 12.98 -12.31
C GLU A 90 -15.96 12.69 -10.86
N GLN A 91 -16.72 11.82 -10.19
CA GLN A 91 -16.37 11.39 -8.82
C GLN A 91 -15.47 10.16 -8.80
N VAL A 92 -15.56 9.33 -9.84
CA VAL A 92 -14.84 8.06 -9.96
C VAL A 92 -14.15 8.04 -11.31
N VAL A 93 -12.87 7.70 -11.31
CA VAL A 93 -12.04 7.65 -12.51
C VAL A 93 -11.49 6.23 -12.66
N ARG A 94 -11.56 5.71 -13.90
CA ARG A 94 -10.96 4.43 -14.27
C ARG A 94 -9.67 4.63 -15.07
N LEU A 95 -8.60 3.98 -14.66
CA LEU A 95 -7.34 3.87 -15.42
C LEU A 95 -7.16 2.45 -15.93
N ASP A 96 -6.92 2.30 -17.23
CA ASP A 96 -6.59 1.02 -17.84
C ASP A 96 -5.07 0.79 -17.73
N CYS A 97 -4.65 -0.27 -17.04
CA CYS A 97 -3.25 -0.62 -16.86
C CYS A 97 -2.92 -2.04 -17.34
N THR A 98 -3.68 -2.57 -18.32
CA THR A 98 -3.58 -3.95 -18.87
C THR A 98 -2.18 -4.35 -19.40
N HIS A 99 -1.27 -3.39 -19.59
CA HIS A 99 0.09 -3.69 -20.03
C HIS A 99 1.17 -3.22 -19.06
N VAL A 100 0.79 -2.89 -17.82
CA VAL A 100 1.74 -2.45 -16.78
C VAL A 100 2.13 -3.62 -15.89
N GLY A 101 1.18 -4.52 -15.60
CA GLY A 101 1.35 -5.66 -14.71
C GLY A 101 0.84 -5.38 -13.29
N ALA A 102 0.19 -6.37 -12.68
CA ALA A 102 -0.55 -6.22 -11.43
C ALA A 102 0.21 -5.62 -10.23
N SER A 103 1.52 -5.87 -10.08
CA SER A 103 2.34 -5.31 -9.00
C SER A 103 2.56 -3.81 -9.17
N ASP A 104 2.92 -3.40 -10.39
CA ASP A 104 3.19 -2.00 -10.70
C ASP A 104 1.89 -1.19 -10.78
N CYS A 105 0.77 -1.79 -11.22
CA CYS A 105 -0.55 -1.17 -11.10
C CYS A 105 -0.88 -0.74 -9.67
N LYS A 106 -0.58 -1.60 -8.68
CA LYS A 106 -0.79 -1.28 -7.26
C LYS A 106 0.10 -0.12 -6.81
N LYS A 107 1.37 -0.12 -7.21
CA LYS A 107 2.31 0.98 -6.89
C LYS A 107 1.85 2.30 -7.49
N ILE A 108 1.38 2.30 -8.74
CA ILE A 108 0.83 3.49 -9.40
C ILE A 108 -0.38 4.01 -8.62
N GLY A 109 -1.32 3.15 -8.25
CA GLY A 109 -2.49 3.57 -7.48
C GLY A 109 -2.13 4.16 -6.11
N VAL A 110 -1.14 3.60 -5.42
CA VAL A 110 -0.59 4.19 -4.18
C VAL A 110 0.04 5.53 -4.45
N LYS A 111 0.87 5.64 -5.49
CA LYS A 111 1.56 6.88 -5.81
C LYS A 111 0.59 7.99 -6.21
N LEU A 112 -0.48 7.65 -6.91
CA LEU A 112 -1.54 8.61 -7.27
C LEU A 112 -2.27 9.14 -6.05
N ARG A 113 -2.53 8.31 -5.04
CA ARG A 113 -3.09 8.77 -3.75
C ARG A 113 -2.20 9.82 -3.07
N ASP A 114 -0.88 9.69 -3.18
CA ASP A 114 0.05 10.62 -2.57
C ASP A 114 0.18 11.94 -3.36
N LEU A 115 -0.07 11.92 -4.68
CA LEU A 115 0.08 13.07 -5.59
C LEU A 115 -1.24 13.81 -5.87
N VAL A 116 -2.37 13.12 -5.76
CA VAL A 116 -3.73 13.62 -5.98
C VAL A 116 -4.55 13.20 -4.79
N PRO A 117 -5.34 14.10 -4.15
CA PRO A 117 -6.22 13.73 -3.06
C PRO A 117 -7.33 12.80 -3.58
N CYS A 118 -7.04 11.50 -3.64
CA CYS A 118 -7.91 10.47 -4.16
C CYS A 118 -7.62 9.14 -3.47
N VAL A 119 -8.60 8.24 -3.47
CA VAL A 119 -8.54 6.95 -2.79
C VAL A 119 -8.74 5.82 -3.80
N PRO A 120 -7.80 4.89 -3.94
CA PRO A 120 -8.00 3.68 -4.74
C PRO A 120 -9.05 2.77 -4.09
N ILE A 121 -10.14 2.49 -4.82
CA ILE A 121 -11.28 1.72 -4.31
C ILE A 121 -11.34 0.30 -4.87
N LEU A 122 -10.66 0.04 -5.99
CA LEU A 122 -10.57 -1.28 -6.61
C LEU A 122 -9.33 -1.42 -7.49
N PHE A 123 -8.68 -2.58 -7.40
CA PHE A 123 -7.70 -3.07 -8.38
C PHE A 123 -8.21 -4.41 -8.91
N LYS A 124 -8.66 -4.46 -10.16
CA LYS A 124 -9.21 -5.68 -10.77
C LYS A 124 -8.83 -5.75 -12.24
N ASN A 125 -8.37 -6.92 -12.70
CA ASN A 125 -8.00 -7.17 -14.10
C ASN A 125 -7.08 -6.07 -14.66
N GLU A 126 -6.10 -5.64 -13.86
CA GLU A 126 -5.16 -4.59 -14.23
C GLU A 126 -5.82 -3.22 -14.54
N GLN A 127 -7.02 -3.00 -14.02
CA GLN A 127 -7.68 -1.70 -13.98
C GLN A 127 -7.61 -1.13 -12.57
N ILE A 128 -7.45 0.19 -12.49
CA ILE A 128 -7.44 0.95 -11.26
C ILE A 128 -8.69 1.82 -11.24
N ILE A 129 -9.46 1.73 -10.16
CA ILE A 129 -10.59 2.62 -9.92
C ILE A 129 -10.26 3.52 -8.75
N LEU A 130 -10.27 4.82 -9.02
CA LEU A 130 -9.95 5.87 -8.08
C LEU A 130 -11.22 6.67 -7.76
N TRP A 131 -11.43 6.95 -6.49
CA TRP A 131 -12.48 7.85 -6.02
C TRP A 131 -11.84 9.13 -5.52
N ARG A 132 -12.42 10.29 -5.83
CA ARG A 132 -11.87 11.57 -5.37
C ARG A 132 -11.93 11.73 -3.84
N GLY A 133 -12.92 11.12 -3.19
CA GLY A 133 -13.30 11.50 -1.83
C GLY A 133 -14.56 12.35 -1.82
N LYS A 134 -15.13 12.51 -0.62
CA LYS A 134 -16.28 13.40 -0.41
C LYS A 134 -15.80 14.84 -0.60
N ARG A 135 -16.59 15.68 -1.28
CA ARG A 135 -16.35 17.13 -1.24
C ARG A 135 -16.84 17.58 0.13
N ASP A 136 -15.94 17.83 1.05
CA ASP A 136 -16.31 18.51 2.27
C ASP A 136 -16.80 19.91 1.88
N LYS A 137 -18.03 20.25 2.28
CA LYS A 137 -18.47 21.65 2.29
C LYS A 137 -17.78 22.32 3.47
N GLU A 138 -16.48 22.55 3.39
CA GLU A 138 -15.75 23.38 4.34
C GLU A 138 -14.49 23.94 3.66
N HIS A 139 -14.72 24.98 2.86
CA HIS A 139 -13.83 26.13 2.88
C HIS A 139 -14.20 26.88 4.16
N ASP A 140 -13.49 26.67 5.27
CA ASP A 140 -12.91 27.77 6.04
C ASP A 140 -12.10 27.26 7.24
N SER A 141 -11.11 28.06 7.65
CA SER A 141 -10.42 28.02 8.96
C SER A 141 -9.30 27.00 9.22
N SER A 142 -8.22 27.04 8.44
CA SER A 142 -6.85 26.93 9.03
C SER A 142 -5.77 27.58 8.16
N ALA A 143 -5.97 28.85 7.80
CA ALA A 143 -4.88 29.73 7.36
C ALA A 143 -4.97 31.05 8.13
N THR A 144 -4.97 30.97 9.46
CA THR A 144 -4.65 32.08 10.36
C THR A 144 -4.05 31.48 11.63
N LEU A 145 -2.89 32.02 12.05
CA LEU A 145 -2.04 31.67 13.20
C LEU A 145 -1.18 30.41 12.93
N ILE A 146 0.16 30.47 12.86
CA ILE A 146 1.15 31.26 13.61
C ILE A 146 2.25 31.72 12.65
#